data_AF-A0A671PAL6-F1
#
_entry.id   AF-A0A671PAL6-F1
#
_cell.length_a   1.000
_cell.length_b   1.000
_cell.length_c   1.000
_cell.angle_alpha   90.00
_cell.angle_beta   90.00
_cell.angle_gamma   90.00
#
_symmetry.space_group_name_H-M   'P 1'
#
loop_
_entity.id
_entity.type
_entity.pdbx_description
1 polymer ?
#
loop_
_entity_poly.entity_id
_entity_poly.type
_entity_poly.pdbx_seq_one_letter_code
_entity_poly.pdbx_strand_id
1 'polypeptide(L)'
;RMKCVVLVFLLPLLGLLHAGPLPDEPVLQPQENFDVNRFMGKWYDIAIASTCPWLKRHKGDAAIGSLELQSSGSTQTISMTRISRRHDSCKSISGEYQLTKTPGRFHYHNAKWNADVDSYVVHTNYDEYALVVMYKQKPGGEKTTSVKLYGRTMQLRPTLIEDFKTLVAEQGMSEDTIIIKKNKGILRTQTNRARRNVVLPAPEEGSGDDMPIFRGPEACKSQPDSGPCFGMLQRYHYNSSIMACQMFTYGGCMGNQNNFVTEKECLQSCRTEAACRLPMDAGPCKVFTDLWAFDSAAGKCVSFKYGGCKGNGNKFYSQKECEEYCGVMMRNGDDEFLTVN
;
A
#
# COMPACT_ATOMS: atom_id res chain seq x y z
N ARG A 1 51.07 -52.08 33.05
CA ARG A 1 50.25 -51.36 32.04
C ARG A 1 48.86 -51.12 32.62
N MET A 2 48.70 -50.04 33.38
CA MET A 2 47.40 -49.57 33.88
C MET A 2 46.81 -48.60 32.85
N LYS A 3 45.55 -48.82 32.44
CA LYS A 3 44.74 -47.81 31.74
C LYS A 3 43.57 -47.45 32.66
N CYS A 4 43.64 -46.26 33.24
CA CYS A 4 42.52 -45.61 33.89
C CYS A 4 41.49 -45.23 32.82
N VAL A 5 40.26 -45.71 32.97
CA VAL A 5 39.10 -45.20 32.24
C VAL A 5 38.54 -44.04 33.07
N VAL A 6 38.71 -42.81 32.58
CA VAL A 6 38.07 -41.62 33.13
C VAL A 6 36.78 -41.41 32.32
N LEU A 7 35.63 -41.65 32.95
CA LEU A 7 34.34 -41.23 32.43
C LEU A 7 34.23 -39.70 32.61
N VAL A 8 34.27 -38.95 31.51
CA VAL A 8 33.94 -37.52 31.51
C VAL A 8 32.46 -37.38 31.23
N PHE A 9 31.68 -37.02 32.25
CA PHE A 9 30.31 -36.55 32.07
C PHE A 9 30.36 -35.15 31.45
N LEU A 10 30.06 -35.06 30.15
CA LEU A 10 29.78 -33.78 29.49
C LEU A 10 28.37 -33.32 29.92
N LEU A 11 28.32 -32.42 30.89
CA LEU A 11 27.12 -31.63 31.17
C LEU A 11 26.83 -30.76 29.93
N PRO A 12 25.62 -30.76 29.36
CA PRO A 12 25.26 -29.77 28.36
C PRO A 12 25.20 -28.42 29.08
N LEU A 13 26.04 -27.48 28.65
CA LEU A 13 25.88 -26.07 28.99
C LEU A 13 24.50 -25.66 28.43
N LEU A 14 23.47 -25.66 29.28
CA LEU A 14 22.26 -24.91 29.01
C LEU A 14 22.68 -23.44 29.01
N GLY A 15 22.97 -22.92 27.83
CA GLY A 15 22.99 -21.49 27.60
C GLY A 15 21.61 -20.96 28.00
N LEU A 16 21.54 -20.25 29.12
CA LEU A 16 20.41 -19.40 29.43
C LEU A 16 20.31 -18.38 28.30
N LEU A 17 19.42 -18.66 27.33
CA LEU A 17 18.92 -17.69 26.38
C LEU A 17 18.17 -16.61 27.18
N HIS A 18 18.92 -15.71 27.78
CA HIS A 18 18.38 -14.41 28.14
C HIS A 18 17.91 -13.80 26.84
N ALA A 19 16.61 -13.53 26.76
CA ALA A 19 16.03 -12.72 25.72
C ALA A 19 16.74 -11.35 25.75
N GLY A 20 17.78 -11.21 24.94
CA GLY A 20 18.47 -9.95 24.76
C GLY A 20 17.50 -8.90 24.18
N PRO A 21 17.82 -7.61 24.33
CA PRO A 21 17.13 -6.56 23.61
C PRO A 21 17.08 -6.91 22.12
N LEU A 22 15.97 -6.56 21.48
CA LEU A 22 15.73 -6.82 20.06
C LEU A 22 16.95 -6.36 19.23
N PRO A 23 17.34 -7.12 18.18
CA PRO A 23 18.50 -6.76 17.38
C PRO A 23 18.41 -5.32 16.86
N ASP A 24 19.55 -4.62 16.89
CA ASP A 24 19.67 -3.25 16.36
C ASP A 24 19.33 -3.21 14.87
N GLU A 25 19.64 -4.27 14.14
CA GLU A 25 19.33 -4.41 12.72
C GLU A 25 17.83 -4.67 12.50
N PRO A 26 17.17 -3.93 11.58
CA PRO A 26 15.75 -4.07 11.35
C PRO A 26 15.43 -5.45 10.79
N VAL A 27 14.55 -6.18 11.47
CA VAL A 27 14.06 -7.50 11.04
C VAL A 27 13.28 -7.40 9.73
N LEU A 28 12.70 -6.24 9.46
CA LEU A 28 11.92 -5.94 8.27
C LEU A 28 12.25 -4.51 7.81
N GLN A 29 12.42 -4.30 6.51
CA GLN A 29 12.70 -2.98 5.94
C GLN A 29 11.43 -2.11 5.99
N PRO A 30 11.41 -0.98 6.72
CA PRO A 30 10.32 -0.02 6.60
C PRO A 30 10.28 0.61 5.21
N GLN A 31 9.17 1.27 4.88
CA GLN A 31 9.06 2.06 3.66
C GLN A 31 10.24 3.02 3.48
N GLU A 32 10.81 3.02 2.28
CA GLU A 32 11.87 3.96 1.92
C GLU A 32 11.39 5.40 1.96
N ASN A 33 12.28 6.31 2.38
CA ASN A 33 11.99 7.75 2.49
C ASN A 33 10.76 8.05 3.37
N PHE A 34 10.56 7.26 4.44
CA PHE A 34 9.45 7.46 5.36
C PHE A 34 9.51 8.83 6.06
N ASP A 35 8.46 9.63 5.89
CA ASP A 35 8.29 10.92 6.56
C ASP A 35 7.34 10.77 7.75
N VAL A 36 7.92 10.81 8.96
CA VAL A 36 7.18 10.70 10.21
C VAL A 36 6.16 11.83 10.41
N ASN A 37 6.43 13.03 9.90
CA ASN A 37 5.55 14.18 10.09
C ASN A 37 4.27 14.03 9.26
N ARG A 38 4.38 13.52 8.03
CA ARG A 38 3.21 13.19 7.20
C ARG A 38 2.40 12.02 7.77
N PHE A 39 3.04 11.14 8.53
CA PHE A 39 2.38 9.99 9.16
C PHE A 39 1.56 10.35 10.41
N MET A 40 1.78 11.54 10.99
CA MET A 40 1.07 12.01 12.19
C MET A 40 -0.44 12.16 11.98
N GLY A 41 -1.15 12.37 13.09
CA GLY A 41 -2.58 12.63 13.11
C GLY A 41 -3.41 11.35 13.21
N LYS A 42 -4.65 11.45 12.73
CA LYS A 42 -5.68 10.43 12.97
C LYS A 42 -5.68 9.35 11.89
N TRP A 43 -5.87 8.12 12.35
CA TRP A 43 -6.02 6.89 11.58
C TRP A 43 -7.16 6.04 12.15
N TYR A 44 -7.72 5.15 11.35
CA TYR A 44 -8.76 4.19 11.73
C TYR A 44 -8.23 2.77 11.55
N ASP A 45 -8.40 1.91 12.55
CA ASP A 45 -7.80 0.57 12.54
C ASP A 45 -8.71 -0.47 11.87
N ILE A 46 -8.73 -0.46 10.53
CA ILE A 46 -9.68 -1.18 9.67
C ILE A 46 -9.57 -2.70 9.78
N ALA A 47 -8.36 -3.27 9.70
CA ALA A 47 -8.16 -4.71 9.77
C ALA A 47 -6.97 -5.08 10.65
N ILE A 48 -6.99 -6.28 11.20
CA ILE A 48 -5.89 -6.84 12.00
C ILE A 48 -5.78 -8.35 11.78
N ALA A 49 -4.56 -8.84 11.71
CA ALA A 49 -4.21 -10.25 11.79
C ALA A 49 -3.14 -10.41 12.87
N SER A 50 -3.15 -11.53 13.59
CA SER A 50 -2.15 -11.77 14.63
C SER A 50 -1.95 -13.26 14.91
N THR A 51 -0.71 -13.64 15.18
CA THR A 51 -0.39 -14.95 15.75
C THR A 51 -0.77 -15.06 17.23
N CYS A 52 -1.14 -13.95 17.89
CA CYS A 52 -1.52 -13.92 19.30
C CYS A 52 -2.74 -14.82 19.60
N PRO A 53 -2.60 -15.86 20.45
CA PRO A 53 -3.70 -16.78 20.76
C PRO A 53 -4.92 -16.12 21.40
N TRP A 54 -4.72 -15.02 22.13
CA TRP A 54 -5.83 -14.26 22.72
C TRP A 54 -6.71 -13.63 21.63
N LEU A 55 -6.11 -13.04 20.59
CA LEU A 55 -6.84 -12.41 19.50
C LEU A 55 -7.60 -13.44 18.66
N LYS A 56 -6.98 -14.60 18.40
CA LYS A 56 -7.63 -15.73 17.71
C LYS A 56 -8.89 -16.22 18.44
N ARG A 57 -8.92 -16.18 19.78
CA ARG A 57 -10.07 -16.57 20.61
C ARG A 57 -11.16 -15.49 20.72
N HIS A 58 -10.82 -14.22 20.45
CA HIS A 58 -11.74 -13.08 20.59
C HIS A 58 -12.00 -12.41 19.24
N LYS A 59 -12.25 -13.20 18.18
CA LYS A 59 -12.61 -12.73 16.82
C LYS A 59 -13.99 -12.04 16.73
N GLY A 60 -14.79 -12.07 17.81
CA GLY A 60 -16.15 -11.52 17.82
C GLY A 60 -16.23 -10.01 17.58
N ASP A 61 -17.38 -9.57 17.07
CA ASP A 61 -17.83 -8.21 16.70
C ASP A 61 -16.88 -7.02 16.99
N ALA A 62 -15.72 -7.02 16.33
CA ALA A 62 -14.71 -5.99 16.48
C ALA A 62 -15.13 -4.73 15.71
N ALA A 63 -15.23 -3.61 16.42
CA ALA A 63 -15.55 -2.31 15.83
C ALA A 63 -14.27 -1.56 15.44
N ILE A 64 -14.34 -0.77 14.37
CA ILE A 64 -13.29 0.18 14.01
C ILE A 64 -13.13 1.19 15.14
N GLY A 65 -11.91 1.32 15.64
CA GLY A 65 -11.45 2.37 16.53
C GLY A 65 -10.61 3.41 15.77
N SER A 66 -10.25 4.48 16.46
CA SER A 66 -9.28 5.46 15.96
C SER A 66 -7.95 5.32 16.66
N LEU A 67 -6.88 5.60 15.94
CA LEU A 67 -5.53 5.78 16.44
C LEU A 67 -5.12 7.21 16.11
N GLU A 68 -4.63 7.94 17.10
CA GLU A 68 -4.14 9.31 16.91
C GLU A 68 -2.68 9.38 17.32
N LEU A 69 -1.83 9.85 16.41
CA LEU A 69 -0.41 10.05 16.60
C LEU A 69 -0.15 11.54 16.76
N GLN A 70 0.53 11.92 17.84
CA GLN A 70 0.90 13.30 18.11
C GLN A 70 2.38 13.36 18.52
N SER A 71 3.05 14.47 18.21
CA SER A 71 4.38 14.72 18.76
C SER A 71 4.25 14.79 20.27
N SER A 72 4.97 13.94 20.97
CA SER A 72 5.20 14.15 22.40
C SER A 72 6.13 15.37 22.51
N GLY A 73 6.13 16.10 23.62
CA GLY A 73 6.93 17.33 23.77
C GLY A 73 8.46 17.18 23.59
N SER A 74 8.95 15.97 23.28
CA SER A 74 10.34 15.65 22.94
C SER A 74 10.47 15.28 21.45
N THR A 75 11.61 15.58 20.83
CA THR A 75 11.85 15.27 19.40
C THR A 75 12.07 13.78 19.12
N GLN A 76 12.10 12.93 20.15
CA GLN A 76 12.46 11.51 20.05
C GLN A 76 11.28 10.57 20.37
N THR A 77 10.15 11.10 20.82
CA THR A 77 8.99 10.29 21.19
C THR A 77 7.70 10.79 20.55
N ILE A 78 6.80 9.87 20.27
CA ILE A 78 5.47 10.15 19.73
C ILE A 78 4.42 9.49 20.62
N SER A 79 3.37 10.25 20.91
CA SER A 79 2.25 9.73 21.68
C SER A 79 1.26 9.08 20.73
N MET A 80 0.93 7.82 20.97
CA MET A 80 -0.08 7.09 20.20
C MET A 80 -1.28 6.76 21.08
N THR A 81 -2.43 7.36 20.75
CA THR A 81 -3.68 7.17 21.49
C THR A 81 -4.69 6.39 20.66
N ARG A 82 -5.06 5.20 21.12
CA ARG A 82 -6.12 4.37 20.52
C ARG A 82 -7.42 4.53 21.28
N ILE A 83 -8.49 4.83 20.55
CA ILE A 83 -9.86 4.92 21.07
C ILE A 83 -10.67 3.79 20.44
N SER A 84 -11.35 2.98 21.25
CA SER A 84 -12.16 1.86 20.77
C SER A 84 -13.46 1.74 21.56
N ARG A 85 -14.53 1.29 20.89
CA ARG A 85 -15.81 0.99 21.52
C ARG A 85 -15.78 -0.39 22.17
N ARG A 86 -16.21 -0.48 23.42
CA ARG A 86 -16.47 -1.76 24.10
C ARG A 86 -17.86 -1.69 24.75
N HIS A 87 -18.80 -2.49 24.23
CA HIS A 87 -20.22 -2.37 24.54
C HIS A 87 -20.73 -0.94 24.25
N ASP A 88 -21.26 -0.23 25.26
CA ASP A 88 -21.75 1.15 25.14
C ASP A 88 -20.78 2.21 25.71
N SER A 89 -19.54 1.81 26.02
CA SER A 89 -18.52 2.72 26.56
C SER A 89 -17.31 2.87 25.62
N CYS A 90 -16.73 4.06 25.60
CA CYS A 90 -15.47 4.34 24.89
C CYS A 90 -14.29 4.07 25.81
N LYS A 91 -13.31 3.29 25.34
CA LYS A 91 -12.03 3.10 26.03
C LYS A 91 -10.91 3.73 25.21
N SER A 92 -10.22 4.70 25.79
CA SER A 92 -8.96 5.23 25.29
C SER A 92 -7.77 4.52 25.96
N ILE A 93 -6.73 4.27 25.17
CA ILE A 93 -5.45 3.72 25.65
C ILE A 93 -4.36 4.49 24.91
N SER A 94 -3.45 5.10 25.67
CA SER A 94 -2.32 5.85 25.13
C SER A 94 -1.00 5.18 25.49
N GLY A 95 0.00 5.33 24.65
CA GLY A 95 1.37 4.88 24.90
C GLY A 95 2.37 5.80 24.21
N GLU A 96 3.54 5.97 24.83
CA GLU A 96 4.66 6.76 24.29
C GLU A 96 5.60 5.84 23.51
N TYR A 97 5.70 6.05 22.20
CA TYR A 97 6.55 5.28 21.30
C TYR A 97 7.84 6.05 21.04
N GLN A 98 8.96 5.35 21.05
CA GLN A 98 10.27 5.89 20.73
C GLN A 98 10.51 5.82 19.22
N LEU A 99 10.97 6.94 18.67
CA LEU A 99 11.50 7.00 17.32
C LEU A 99 12.87 6.30 17.31
N THR A 100 13.09 5.42 16.34
CA THR A 100 14.39 4.75 16.17
C THR A 100 15.26 5.46 15.15
N LYS A 101 16.51 5.00 14.96
CA LYS A 101 17.41 5.51 13.92
C LYS A 101 16.91 5.22 12.50
N THR A 102 16.01 4.25 12.34
CA THR A 102 15.43 3.85 11.06
C THR A 102 14.04 4.49 10.92
N PRO A 103 13.86 5.46 10.00
CA PRO A 103 12.53 6.03 9.74
C PRO A 103 11.50 4.94 9.43
N GLY A 104 10.30 5.08 9.99
CA GLY A 104 9.22 4.09 9.83
C GLY A 104 9.28 2.92 10.81
N ARG A 105 10.34 2.80 11.61
CA ARG A 105 10.43 1.87 12.76
C ARG A 105 10.21 2.60 14.08
N PHE A 106 9.26 2.11 14.85
CA PHE A 106 8.90 2.63 16.18
C PHE A 106 9.05 1.55 17.23
N HIS A 107 9.57 1.93 18.40
CA HIS A 107 9.75 1.03 19.53
C HIS A 107 8.82 1.43 20.69
N TYR A 108 8.20 0.45 21.34
CA TYR A 108 7.38 0.67 22.53
C TYR A 108 7.59 -0.41 23.57
N HIS A 109 8.00 0.01 24.77
CA HIS A 109 8.10 -0.86 25.93
C HIS A 109 6.81 -0.80 26.76
N ASN A 110 6.16 -1.94 26.94
CA ASN A 110 4.97 -2.06 27.78
C ASN A 110 5.33 -2.58 29.17
N ALA A 111 5.55 -1.67 30.11
CA ALA A 111 5.93 -1.98 31.49
C ALA A 111 4.96 -2.94 32.20
N LYS A 112 3.65 -2.85 31.92
CA LYS A 112 2.63 -3.69 32.57
C LYS A 112 2.77 -5.18 32.23
N TRP A 113 3.22 -5.48 31.02
CA TRP A 113 3.39 -6.86 30.55
C TRP A 113 4.86 -7.23 30.36
N ASN A 114 5.75 -6.33 30.77
CA ASN A 114 7.18 -6.35 30.53
C ASN A 114 7.50 -6.79 29.09
N ALA A 115 6.84 -6.18 28.11
CA ALA A 115 6.87 -6.65 26.73
C ALA A 115 7.32 -5.54 25.79
N ASP A 116 8.25 -5.87 24.91
CA ASP A 116 8.76 -4.98 23.88
C ASP A 116 7.99 -5.16 22.59
N VAL A 117 7.70 -4.05 21.93
CA VAL A 117 6.97 -4.02 20.66
C VAL A 117 7.75 -3.17 19.67
N ASP A 118 8.21 -3.80 18.59
CA ASP A 118 8.75 -3.10 17.44
C ASP A 118 7.69 -3.04 16.35
N SER A 119 7.46 -1.84 15.82
CA SER A 119 6.46 -1.57 14.80
C SER A 119 7.14 -1.01 13.55
N TYR A 120 6.78 -1.52 12.39
CA TYR A 120 7.35 -1.18 11.09
C TYR A 120 6.22 -0.72 10.18
N VAL A 121 6.29 0.52 9.71
CA VAL A 121 5.42 0.99 8.62
C VAL A 121 6.02 0.48 7.32
N VAL A 122 5.42 -0.57 6.80
CA VAL A 122 5.94 -1.27 5.61
C VAL A 122 5.50 -0.53 4.35
N HIS A 123 4.29 0.01 4.37
CA HIS A 123 3.78 0.79 3.26
C HIS A 123 2.70 1.78 3.71
N THR A 124 2.78 3.02 3.26
CA THR A 124 1.81 4.09 3.45
C THR A 124 1.99 5.14 2.37
N ASN A 125 0.87 5.67 1.88
CA ASN A 125 0.86 6.89 1.09
C ASN A 125 0.56 8.13 1.95
N TYR A 126 0.58 7.99 3.28
CA TYR A 126 0.27 9.00 4.30
C TYR A 126 -1.17 9.50 4.33
N ASP A 127 -1.86 9.52 3.18
CA ASP A 127 -3.09 10.26 2.98
C ASP A 127 -4.33 9.36 2.85
N GLU A 128 -4.14 8.05 2.63
CA GLU A 128 -5.24 7.08 2.53
C GLU A 128 -5.07 5.90 3.50
N TYR A 129 -3.92 5.25 3.52
CA TYR A 129 -3.73 4.00 4.27
C TYR A 129 -2.32 3.83 4.84
N ALA A 130 -2.20 2.91 5.78
CA ALA A 130 -0.92 2.42 6.25
C ALA A 130 -0.98 0.93 6.62
N LEU A 131 -0.01 0.16 6.14
CA LEU A 131 0.25 -1.22 6.51
C LEU A 131 1.38 -1.24 7.53
N VAL A 132 1.08 -1.77 8.71
CA VAL A 132 2.02 -1.80 9.83
C VAL A 132 2.19 -3.22 10.32
N VAL A 133 3.43 -3.69 10.36
CA VAL A 133 3.82 -4.96 10.96
C VAL A 133 4.35 -4.69 12.36
N MET A 134 3.91 -5.47 13.34
CA MET A 134 4.32 -5.32 14.72
C MET A 134 4.84 -6.65 15.25
N TYR A 135 6.07 -6.67 15.74
CA TYR A 135 6.64 -7.79 16.48
C TYR A 135 6.60 -7.48 17.96
N LYS A 136 5.93 -8.33 18.72
CA LYS A 136 5.88 -8.25 20.18
C LYS A 136 6.65 -9.41 20.78
N GLN A 137 7.51 -9.10 21.74
CA GLN A 137 8.29 -10.06 22.50
C GLN A 137 7.99 -9.92 24.00
N LYS A 138 7.80 -11.04 24.69
CA LYS A 138 7.61 -11.09 26.15
C LYS A 138 8.79 -11.75 26.86
N PRO A 139 8.93 -11.57 28.18
CA PRO A 139 9.89 -12.32 28.98
C PRO A 139 9.43 -13.79 28.99
N GLY A 140 10.33 -14.70 28.60
CA GLY A 140 10.00 -16.12 28.39
C GLY A 140 9.95 -16.56 26.93
N GLY A 141 10.27 -15.66 25.98
CA GLY A 141 10.46 -16.02 24.57
C GLY A 141 9.20 -16.12 23.72
N GLU A 142 8.01 -15.87 24.29
CA GLU A 142 6.78 -15.71 23.50
C GLU A 142 6.93 -14.53 22.54
N LYS A 143 6.97 -14.83 21.24
CA LYS A 143 6.96 -13.85 20.15
C LYS A 143 5.63 -13.91 19.41
N THR A 144 5.02 -12.75 19.19
CA THR A 144 3.79 -12.64 18.40
C THR A 144 3.94 -11.57 17.34
N THR A 145 3.51 -11.90 16.12
CA THR A 145 3.49 -10.98 14.99
C THR A 145 2.06 -10.52 14.79
N SER A 146 1.87 -9.25 14.49
CA SER A 146 0.57 -8.70 14.10
C SER A 146 0.72 -7.80 12.88
N VAL A 147 -0.20 -7.90 11.94
CA VAL A 147 -0.30 -6.96 10.82
C VAL A 147 -1.56 -6.14 11.01
N LYS A 148 -1.47 -4.84 10.74
CA LYS A 148 -2.59 -3.91 10.84
C LYS A 148 -2.72 -3.10 9.56
N LEU A 149 -3.96 -2.97 9.11
CA LEU A 149 -4.34 -2.01 8.09
C LEU A 149 -5.01 -0.81 8.76
N TYR A 150 -4.43 0.36 8.53
CA TYR A 150 -4.99 1.63 8.93
C TYR A 150 -5.51 2.39 7.72
N GLY A 151 -6.57 3.16 7.92
CA GLY A 151 -7.10 4.10 6.92
C GLY A 151 -7.23 5.51 7.48
N ARG A 152 -7.05 6.54 6.66
CA ARG A 152 -7.44 7.92 7.02
C ARG A 152 -8.94 8.09 7.13
N THR A 153 -9.71 7.21 6.48
CA THR A 153 -11.16 7.08 6.60
C THR A 153 -11.53 5.67 7.09
N MET A 154 -12.79 5.47 7.50
CA MET A 154 -13.30 4.16 7.92
C MET A 154 -13.66 3.23 6.74
N GLN A 155 -13.51 3.71 5.51
CA GLN A 155 -13.85 2.98 4.29
C GLN A 155 -12.65 3.02 3.36
N LEU A 156 -12.04 1.85 3.15
CA LEU A 156 -10.91 1.70 2.25
C LEU A 156 -11.33 0.99 0.98
N ARG A 157 -10.56 1.20 -0.09
CA ARG A 157 -10.74 0.47 -1.34
C ARG A 157 -10.53 -1.03 -1.10
N PRO A 158 -11.29 -1.92 -1.75
CA PRO A 158 -11.15 -3.38 -1.58
C PRO A 158 -9.73 -3.88 -1.88
N THR A 159 -9.00 -3.23 -2.78
CA THR A 159 -7.61 -3.56 -3.11
C THR A 159 -6.69 -3.52 -1.88
N LEU A 160 -6.88 -2.55 -0.98
CA LEU A 160 -6.09 -2.45 0.25
C LEU A 160 -6.34 -3.60 1.23
N ILE A 161 -7.51 -4.25 1.14
CA ILE A 161 -7.79 -5.47 1.90
C ILE A 161 -7.00 -6.66 1.32
N GLU A 162 -6.85 -6.73 0.00
CA GLU A 162 -6.05 -7.77 -0.67
C GLU A 162 -4.54 -7.55 -0.44
N ASP A 163 -4.06 -6.31 -0.49
CA ASP A 163 -2.67 -5.98 -0.12
C ASP A 163 -2.39 -6.36 1.33
N PHE A 164 -3.34 -6.07 2.22
CA PHE A 164 -3.27 -6.48 3.61
C PHE A 164 -3.21 -8.02 3.76
N LYS A 165 -4.06 -8.77 3.05
CA LYS A 165 -4.02 -10.25 3.05
C LYS A 165 -2.69 -10.79 2.54
N THR A 166 -2.15 -10.20 1.48
CA THR A 166 -0.85 -10.58 0.91
C THR A 166 0.25 -10.40 1.95
N LEU A 167 0.32 -9.22 2.60
CA LEU A 167 1.28 -8.98 3.68
C LEU A 167 1.08 -9.94 4.86
N VAL A 168 -0.17 -10.29 5.20
CA VAL A 168 -0.46 -11.30 6.23
C VAL A 168 0.12 -12.67 5.85
N ALA A 169 -0.03 -13.08 4.58
CA ALA A 169 0.52 -14.33 4.07
C ALA A 169 2.06 -14.33 4.07
N GLU A 170 2.70 -13.22 3.67
CA GLU A 170 4.15 -13.04 3.75
C GLU A 170 4.69 -13.13 5.19
N GLN A 171 3.90 -12.70 6.18
CA GLN A 171 4.21 -12.89 7.60
C GLN A 171 3.89 -14.31 8.12
N GLY A 172 3.59 -15.26 7.23
CA GLY A 172 3.33 -16.67 7.55
C GLY A 172 2.00 -16.91 8.26
N MET A 173 1.03 -16.01 8.12
CA MET A 173 -0.30 -16.14 8.71
C MET A 173 -1.35 -16.50 7.65
N SER A 174 -2.33 -17.31 8.05
CA SER A 174 -3.47 -17.66 7.20
C SER A 174 -4.57 -16.60 7.26
N GLU A 175 -5.38 -16.49 6.19
CA GLU A 175 -6.50 -15.56 6.09
C GLU A 175 -7.52 -15.72 7.23
N ASP A 176 -7.67 -16.94 7.77
CA ASP A 176 -8.57 -17.16 8.91
C ASP A 176 -8.20 -16.29 10.13
N THR A 177 -6.94 -15.89 10.26
CA THR A 177 -6.45 -15.03 11.36
C THR A 177 -6.84 -13.56 11.19
N ILE A 178 -7.38 -13.19 10.02
CA ILE A 178 -7.76 -11.83 9.68
C ILE A 178 -9.10 -11.48 10.32
N ILE A 179 -9.15 -10.28 10.90
CA ILE A 179 -10.35 -9.66 11.45
C ILE A 179 -10.52 -8.31 10.74
N ILE A 180 -11.50 -8.24 9.83
CA ILE A 180 -11.99 -6.97 9.28
C ILE A 180 -12.98 -6.38 10.27
N LYS A 181 -12.71 -5.16 10.75
CA LYS A 181 -13.53 -4.51 11.76
C LYS A 181 -14.72 -3.81 11.13
N LYS A 182 -15.84 -3.81 11.84
CA LYS A 182 -17.09 -3.18 11.38
C LYS A 182 -17.10 -1.69 11.70
N ASN A 183 -17.58 -0.91 10.75
CA ASN A 183 -17.89 0.50 10.98
C ASN A 183 -19.15 0.62 11.85
N LYS A 184 -19.01 1.13 13.07
CA LYS A 184 -20.12 1.43 13.99
C LYS A 184 -20.31 2.94 14.21
N GLY A 185 -19.80 3.76 13.29
CA GLY A 185 -19.85 5.22 13.35
C GLY A 185 -18.70 5.86 14.15
N ILE A 186 -18.54 7.18 14.00
CA ILE A 186 -17.58 7.98 14.76
C ILE A 186 -18.17 8.29 16.13
N LEU A 187 -17.54 7.78 17.19
CA LEU A 187 -17.85 8.19 18.56
C LEU A 187 -17.27 9.58 18.80
N ARG A 188 -18.15 10.61 18.82
CA ARG A 188 -17.81 11.90 19.42
C ARG A 188 -17.78 11.72 20.93
N THR A 189 -16.65 12.03 21.56
CA THR A 189 -16.67 12.43 22.98
C THR A 189 -17.66 13.59 23.09
N GLN A 190 -18.64 13.48 24.00
CA GLN A 190 -19.61 14.55 24.20
C GLN A 190 -18.87 15.81 24.65
N THR A 191 -18.72 16.76 23.74
CA THR A 191 -18.45 18.15 24.06
C THR A 191 -19.51 19.00 23.34
N ASN A 192 -20.06 19.93 24.12
CA ASN A 192 -21.33 20.63 23.88
C ASN A 192 -21.52 21.21 22.46
N ARG A 193 -22.79 21.20 22.03
CA ARG A 193 -23.31 21.71 20.76
C ARG A 193 -22.83 23.12 20.42
N ALA A 194 -22.41 23.29 19.17
CA ALA A 194 -22.66 24.52 18.40
C ALA A 194 -22.99 24.14 16.96
N ARG A 195 -24.13 24.62 16.45
CA ARG A 195 -24.57 24.46 15.06
C ARG A 195 -23.68 25.30 14.14
N ARG A 196 -23.17 24.72 13.05
CA ARG A 196 -22.69 25.48 11.88
C ARG A 196 -23.16 24.84 10.59
N ASN A 197 -23.57 25.69 9.66
CA ASN A 197 -24.14 25.36 8.37
C ASN A 197 -23.09 24.73 7.44
N VAL A 198 -23.54 23.76 6.65
CA VAL A 198 -22.73 23.05 5.64
C VAL A 198 -22.65 23.90 4.38
N VAL A 199 -21.43 24.25 3.97
CA VAL A 199 -21.11 24.71 2.62
C VAL A 199 -20.31 23.59 1.98
N LEU A 200 -20.79 23.09 0.83
CA LEU A 200 -20.11 22.07 0.03
C LEU A 200 -18.91 22.73 -0.70
N PRO A 201 -17.69 22.17 -0.63
CA PRO A 201 -16.63 22.55 -1.56
C PRO A 201 -16.82 21.87 -2.92
N ALA A 202 -16.43 22.60 -3.97
CA ALA A 202 -16.38 22.17 -5.36
C ALA A 202 -15.36 21.03 -5.60
N PRO A 203 -15.46 20.27 -6.70
CA PRO A 203 -14.53 19.18 -6.99
C PRO A 203 -13.16 19.74 -7.41
N GLU A 204 -12.11 19.35 -6.69
CA GLU A 204 -10.72 19.62 -7.12
C GLU A 204 -10.21 18.50 -8.05
N GLU A 205 -9.56 18.95 -9.11
CA GLU A 205 -9.03 18.14 -10.21
C GLU A 205 -7.84 17.29 -9.75
N GLY A 206 -7.96 15.97 -9.94
CA GLY A 206 -6.98 14.98 -9.49
C GLY A 206 -5.75 14.90 -10.38
N SER A 207 -4.60 15.28 -9.81
CA SER A 207 -3.27 15.08 -10.41
C SER A 207 -2.80 13.63 -10.24
N GLY A 208 -2.93 12.86 -11.32
CA GLY A 208 -1.76 12.19 -11.93
C GLY A 208 -1.14 10.93 -11.34
N ASP A 209 -0.80 10.86 -10.04
CA ASP A 209 0.27 9.94 -9.56
C ASP A 209 -0.27 8.61 -8.98
N ASP A 210 -1.17 7.98 -9.73
CA ASP A 210 -1.86 6.73 -9.39
C ASP A 210 -1.30 5.62 -10.30
N MET A 211 -0.37 4.79 -9.83
CA MET A 211 0.05 3.58 -10.55
C MET A 211 0.53 2.46 -9.59
N PRO A 212 -0.01 1.22 -9.69
CA PRO A 212 0.41 0.06 -8.91
C PRO A 212 1.82 -0.46 -9.27
N ILE A 213 2.62 -0.77 -8.25
CA ILE A 213 4.04 -1.19 -8.35
C ILE A 213 4.22 -2.67 -8.80
N PHE A 214 3.15 -3.49 -8.84
CA PHE A 214 3.28 -4.93 -9.15
C PHE A 214 2.29 -5.44 -10.23
N ARG A 215 2.32 -4.86 -11.43
CA ARG A 215 1.91 -5.58 -12.65
C ARG A 215 3.09 -5.63 -13.60
N GLY A 216 3.78 -6.77 -13.64
CA GLY A 216 4.93 -6.94 -14.53
C GLY A 216 4.55 -6.78 -16.01
N PRO A 217 5.51 -6.44 -16.89
CA PRO A 217 5.30 -6.21 -18.32
C PRO A 217 4.71 -7.42 -19.07
N GLU A 218 4.75 -8.61 -18.47
CA GLU A 218 4.15 -9.83 -19.02
C GLU A 218 2.61 -9.82 -19.01
N ALA A 219 2.00 -9.08 -18.08
CA ALA A 219 0.55 -8.89 -18.06
C ALA A 219 0.07 -8.24 -19.36
N CYS A 220 0.78 -7.22 -19.82
CA CYS A 220 0.42 -6.42 -20.99
C CYS A 220 0.58 -7.17 -22.33
N LYS A 221 1.27 -8.31 -22.34
CA LYS A 221 1.49 -9.14 -23.52
C LYS A 221 0.46 -10.27 -23.67
N SER A 222 -0.30 -10.56 -22.61
CA SER A 222 -1.28 -11.66 -22.58
C SER A 222 -2.58 -11.25 -23.29
N GLN A 223 -3.30 -12.17 -23.92
CA GLN A 223 -4.69 -11.91 -24.37
C GLN A 223 -5.59 -11.68 -23.15
N PRO A 224 -6.68 -10.89 -23.23
CA PRO A 224 -7.61 -10.76 -22.11
C PRO A 224 -8.26 -12.11 -21.78
N ASP A 225 -8.36 -12.43 -20.49
CA ASP A 225 -9.06 -13.63 -20.01
C ASP A 225 -10.29 -13.22 -19.18
N SER A 226 -11.47 -13.61 -19.67
CA SER A 226 -12.75 -13.37 -19.00
C SER A 226 -12.92 -14.23 -17.74
N GLY A 227 -12.17 -15.32 -17.59
CA GLY A 227 -12.33 -16.28 -16.51
C GLY A 227 -13.61 -17.12 -16.62
N PRO A 228 -13.80 -18.10 -15.70
CA PRO A 228 -14.90 -19.06 -15.78
C PRO A 228 -16.21 -18.54 -15.19
N CYS A 229 -16.21 -17.38 -14.53
CA CYS A 229 -17.42 -16.78 -13.97
C CYS A 229 -18.26 -16.07 -15.02
N PHE A 230 -19.56 -15.93 -14.77
CA PHE A 230 -20.54 -15.37 -15.71
C PHE A 230 -20.90 -13.90 -15.47
N GLY A 231 -20.06 -13.17 -14.74
CA GLY A 231 -20.22 -11.73 -14.57
C GLY A 231 -20.07 -10.97 -15.89
N MET A 232 -20.75 -9.84 -16.02
CA MET A 232 -20.67 -8.96 -17.19
C MET A 232 -20.00 -7.64 -16.82
N LEU A 233 -18.79 -7.71 -16.25
CA LEU A 233 -18.05 -6.51 -15.82
C LEU A 233 -17.27 -5.94 -17.00
N GLN A 234 -17.53 -4.69 -17.36
CA GLN A 234 -16.73 -3.99 -18.36
C GLN A 234 -15.35 -3.66 -17.78
N ARG A 235 -14.30 -4.12 -18.46
CA ARG A 235 -12.89 -3.93 -18.09
C ARG A 235 -12.09 -3.54 -19.32
N TYR A 236 -10.87 -3.06 -19.12
CA TYR A 236 -9.94 -2.72 -20.19
C TYR A 236 -8.80 -3.75 -20.23
N HIS A 237 -8.31 -4.04 -21.42
CA HIS A 237 -7.08 -4.80 -21.62
C HIS A 237 -6.19 -4.05 -22.61
N TYR A 238 -4.89 -4.20 -22.48
CA TYR A 238 -3.91 -3.67 -23.42
C TYR A 238 -3.80 -4.59 -24.63
N ASN A 239 -3.87 -4.00 -25.82
CA ASN A 239 -3.61 -4.67 -27.08
C ASN A 239 -2.30 -4.11 -27.65
N SER A 240 -1.23 -4.91 -27.55
CA SER A 240 0.11 -4.53 -27.98
C SER A 240 0.22 -4.32 -29.50
N SER A 241 -0.59 -5.02 -30.31
CA SER A 241 -0.58 -4.89 -31.76
C SER A 241 -1.00 -3.51 -32.25
N ILE A 242 -1.93 -2.87 -31.53
CA ILE A 242 -2.41 -1.51 -31.84
C ILE A 242 -1.95 -0.48 -30.81
N MET A 243 -1.14 -0.91 -29.83
CA MET A 243 -0.62 -0.10 -28.73
C MET A 243 -1.71 0.72 -28.02
N ALA A 244 -2.88 0.11 -27.78
CA ALA A 244 -4.04 0.79 -27.23
C ALA A 244 -4.80 -0.11 -26.24
N CYS A 245 -5.56 0.52 -25.35
CA CYS A 245 -6.43 -0.18 -24.42
C CYS A 245 -7.84 -0.34 -24.98
N GLN A 246 -8.38 -1.55 -24.93
CA GLN A 246 -9.70 -1.89 -25.46
C GLN A 246 -10.58 -2.46 -24.35
N MET A 247 -11.89 -2.25 -24.46
CA MET A 247 -12.84 -2.83 -23.50
C MET A 247 -13.09 -4.32 -23.81
N PHE A 248 -13.25 -5.11 -22.75
CA PHE A 248 -13.73 -6.49 -22.81
C PHE A 248 -14.63 -6.80 -21.63
N THR A 249 -15.37 -7.91 -21.73
CA THR A 249 -16.25 -8.39 -20.66
C THR A 249 -15.51 -9.39 -19.77
N TYR A 250 -15.35 -9.05 -18.49
CA TYR A 250 -14.76 -9.91 -17.47
C TYR A 250 -15.83 -10.58 -16.61
N GLY A 251 -15.66 -11.90 -16.42
CA GLY A 251 -16.54 -12.80 -15.70
C GLY A 251 -16.61 -12.55 -14.18
N GLY A 252 -15.69 -11.78 -13.61
CA GLY A 252 -15.69 -11.43 -12.19
C GLY A 252 -14.93 -12.38 -11.27
N CYS A 253 -14.34 -13.45 -11.81
CA CYS A 253 -13.38 -14.28 -11.07
C CYS A 253 -12.30 -14.86 -11.99
N MET A 254 -11.15 -15.18 -11.41
CA MET A 254 -9.95 -15.66 -12.12
C MET A 254 -9.55 -14.72 -13.27
N GLY A 255 -9.13 -15.24 -14.41
CA GLY A 255 -8.56 -14.43 -15.47
C GLY A 255 -7.07 -14.16 -15.29
N ASN A 256 -6.54 -13.25 -16.11
CA ASN A 256 -5.15 -12.83 -16.06
C ASN A 256 -5.02 -11.33 -15.76
N GLN A 257 -3.78 -10.86 -15.68
CA GLN A 257 -3.45 -9.51 -15.27
C GLN A 257 -3.63 -8.46 -16.38
N ASN A 258 -3.97 -8.85 -17.62
CA ASN A 258 -4.37 -7.91 -18.68
C ASN A 258 -5.83 -7.46 -18.49
N ASN A 259 -6.14 -6.96 -17.29
CA ASN A 259 -7.49 -6.67 -16.84
C ASN A 259 -7.47 -5.45 -15.92
N PHE A 260 -7.86 -4.31 -16.48
CA PHE A 260 -7.80 -2.99 -15.87
C PHE A 260 -9.21 -2.44 -15.70
N VAL A 261 -9.44 -1.62 -14.67
CA VAL A 261 -10.77 -1.04 -14.43
C VAL A 261 -11.01 0.17 -15.35
N THR A 262 -9.95 0.92 -15.65
CA THR A 262 -10.03 2.14 -16.48
C THR A 262 -9.03 2.11 -17.63
N GLU A 263 -9.33 2.86 -18.69
CA GLU A 263 -8.40 3.08 -19.81
C GLU A 263 -7.08 3.70 -19.33
N LYS A 264 -7.18 4.65 -18.38
CA LYS A 264 -6.04 5.32 -17.75
C LYS A 264 -5.09 4.32 -17.12
N GLU A 265 -5.61 3.47 -16.23
CA GLU A 265 -4.83 2.46 -15.53
C GLU A 265 -4.14 1.49 -16.50
N CYS A 266 -4.85 1.08 -17.55
CA CYS A 266 -4.31 0.23 -18.61
C CYS A 266 -3.15 0.89 -19.35
N LEU A 267 -3.30 2.15 -19.77
CA LEU A 267 -2.26 2.89 -20.49
C LEU A 267 -1.05 3.15 -19.57
N GLN A 268 -1.27 3.59 -18.33
CA GLN A 268 -0.15 3.84 -17.41
C GLN A 268 0.61 2.55 -17.04
N SER A 269 -0.05 1.39 -17.04
CA SER A 269 0.59 0.10 -16.74
C SER A 269 1.33 -0.50 -17.92
N CYS A 270 0.82 -0.33 -19.15
CA CYS A 270 1.24 -1.13 -20.30
C CYS A 270 1.82 -0.33 -21.47
N ARG A 271 1.65 1.00 -21.48
CA ARG A 271 2.21 1.84 -22.54
C ARG A 271 3.73 1.77 -22.51
N THR A 272 4.31 1.83 -23.70
CA THR A 272 5.76 1.89 -23.90
C THR A 272 6.10 3.15 -24.68
N GLU A 273 7.38 3.50 -24.75
CA GLU A 273 7.86 4.64 -25.53
C GLU A 273 7.50 4.55 -27.03
N ALA A 274 7.15 3.35 -27.53
CA ALA A 274 6.65 3.18 -28.89
C ALA A 274 5.37 3.98 -29.16
N ALA A 275 4.59 4.29 -28.12
CA ALA A 275 3.42 5.14 -28.22
C ALA A 275 3.74 6.57 -28.71
N CYS A 276 4.93 7.09 -28.42
CA CYS A 276 5.35 8.44 -28.85
C CYS A 276 5.46 8.56 -30.39
N ARG A 277 5.43 7.44 -31.13
CA ARG A 277 5.44 7.43 -32.60
C ARG A 277 4.06 7.36 -33.24
N LEU A 278 3.00 7.22 -32.44
CA LEU A 278 1.63 7.11 -32.95
C LEU A 278 1.03 8.50 -33.21
N PRO A 279 0.05 8.63 -34.12
CA PRO A 279 -0.63 9.91 -34.35
C PRO A 279 -1.45 10.34 -33.14
N MET A 280 -1.63 11.65 -32.96
CA MET A 280 -2.58 12.19 -31.97
C MET A 280 -4.01 11.85 -32.40
N ASP A 281 -4.59 10.79 -31.83
CA ASP A 281 -5.90 10.28 -32.22
C ASP A 281 -6.97 10.64 -31.19
N ALA A 282 -7.85 11.56 -31.56
CA ALA A 282 -8.98 11.99 -30.73
C ALA A 282 -10.06 10.91 -30.60
N GLY A 283 -10.07 9.89 -31.46
CA GLY A 283 -11.14 8.92 -31.55
C GLY A 283 -12.46 9.51 -32.10
N PRO A 284 -13.49 8.67 -32.29
CA PRO A 284 -14.72 9.08 -32.96
C PRO A 284 -15.75 9.75 -32.04
N CYS A 285 -15.56 9.66 -30.71
CA CYS A 285 -16.49 10.25 -29.75
C CYS A 285 -16.32 11.79 -29.69
N LYS A 286 -17.35 12.49 -29.19
CA LYS A 286 -17.40 13.96 -29.13
C LYS A 286 -17.57 14.48 -27.70
N VAL A 287 -17.01 13.75 -26.73
CA VAL A 287 -16.96 14.14 -25.31
C VAL A 287 -15.53 14.59 -25.05
N PHE A 288 -15.28 15.87 -25.31
CA PHE A 288 -13.92 16.39 -25.34
C PHE A 288 -13.34 16.55 -23.94
N THR A 289 -12.18 15.94 -23.73
CA THR A 289 -11.35 16.11 -22.54
C THR A 289 -9.96 16.53 -22.99
N ASP A 290 -9.38 17.52 -22.33
CA ASP A 290 -8.00 17.94 -22.59
C ASP A 290 -7.04 16.91 -21.98
N LEU A 291 -6.23 16.29 -22.84
CA LEU A 291 -5.16 15.35 -22.49
C LEU A 291 -3.87 15.79 -23.17
N TRP A 292 -2.77 15.11 -22.87
CA TRP A 292 -1.47 15.36 -23.48
C TRP A 292 -1.14 14.29 -24.51
N ALA A 293 -0.48 14.67 -25.60
CA ALA A 293 0.08 13.76 -26.60
C ALA A 293 1.44 14.28 -27.06
N PHE A 294 2.30 13.37 -27.51
CA PHE A 294 3.57 13.74 -28.11
C PHE A 294 3.36 14.07 -29.58
N ASP A 295 3.70 15.29 -29.97
CA ASP A 295 3.78 15.69 -31.36
C ASP A 295 5.17 15.33 -31.88
N SER A 296 5.25 14.26 -32.69
CA SER A 296 6.52 13.80 -33.26
C SER A 296 7.09 14.74 -34.32
N ALA A 297 6.26 15.59 -34.95
CA ALA A 297 6.72 16.58 -35.90
C ALA A 297 7.31 17.81 -35.19
N ALA A 298 6.72 18.19 -34.05
CA ALA A 298 7.22 19.30 -33.24
C ALA A 298 8.24 18.87 -32.17
N GLY A 299 8.42 17.56 -31.95
CA GLY A 299 9.33 17.01 -30.96
C GLY A 299 8.96 17.36 -29.51
N LYS A 300 7.68 17.58 -29.21
CA LYS A 300 7.24 18.06 -27.89
C LYS A 300 5.88 17.51 -27.48
N CYS A 301 5.67 17.44 -26.17
CA CYS A 301 4.37 17.14 -25.58
C CYS A 301 3.44 18.34 -25.69
N VAL A 302 2.25 18.13 -26.25
CA VAL A 302 1.22 19.14 -26.48
C VAL A 302 -0.12 18.70 -25.90
N SER A 303 -0.92 19.64 -25.40
CA SER A 303 -2.30 19.36 -25.03
C SER A 303 -3.16 19.18 -26.27
N PHE A 304 -4.02 18.16 -26.30
CA PHE A 304 -4.98 17.91 -27.38
C PHE A 304 -6.35 17.48 -26.84
N LYS A 305 -7.40 17.69 -27.64
CA LYS A 305 -8.77 17.32 -27.29
C LYS A 305 -9.04 15.86 -27.64
N TYR A 306 -9.07 15.00 -26.63
CA TYR A 306 -9.49 13.61 -26.76
C TYR A 306 -11.02 13.52 -26.75
N GLY A 307 -11.60 12.80 -27.71
CA GLY A 307 -13.05 12.68 -27.89
C GLY A 307 -13.77 11.79 -26.89
N GLY A 308 -13.06 11.15 -25.96
CA GLY A 308 -13.64 10.39 -24.84
C GLY A 308 -13.88 8.90 -25.11
N CYS A 309 -13.51 8.38 -26.29
CA CYS A 309 -13.47 6.94 -26.54
C CYS A 309 -12.49 6.57 -27.66
N LYS A 310 -11.98 5.33 -27.62
CA LYS A 310 -10.99 4.79 -28.58
C LYS A 310 -9.71 5.64 -28.62
N GLY A 311 -9.12 5.81 -29.80
CA GLY A 311 -7.78 6.39 -29.93
C GLY A 311 -6.68 5.35 -29.77
N ASN A 312 -5.47 5.84 -29.57
CA ASN A 312 -4.27 5.01 -29.42
C ASN A 312 -3.45 5.40 -28.18
N GLY A 313 -2.27 4.79 -28.03
CA GLY A 313 -1.39 4.98 -26.88
C GLY A 313 -0.69 6.34 -26.78
N ASN A 314 -0.70 7.19 -27.83
CA ASN A 314 -0.16 8.55 -27.77
C ASN A 314 -1.11 9.50 -27.05
N LYS A 315 -1.32 9.20 -25.77
CA LYS A 315 -2.31 9.83 -24.90
C LYS A 315 -1.82 9.72 -23.47
N PHE A 316 -1.64 10.85 -22.81
CA PHE A 316 -1.05 11.03 -21.50
C PHE A 316 -1.97 11.92 -20.65
N TYR A 317 -2.02 11.67 -19.34
CA TYR A 317 -2.90 12.38 -18.41
C TYR A 317 -2.22 13.59 -17.78
N SER A 318 -0.91 13.76 -17.98
CA SER A 318 -0.18 14.98 -17.64
C SER A 318 0.95 15.26 -18.64
N GLN A 319 1.39 16.52 -18.69
CA GLN A 319 2.56 16.92 -19.46
C GLN A 319 3.80 16.16 -19.02
N LYS A 320 4.03 16.09 -17.70
CA LYS A 320 5.17 15.41 -17.09
C LYS A 320 5.23 13.94 -17.49
N GLU A 321 4.09 13.24 -17.45
CA GLU A 321 3.99 11.85 -17.89
C GLU A 321 4.37 11.70 -19.39
N CYS A 322 3.94 12.61 -20.25
CA CYS A 322 4.34 12.60 -21.65
C CYS A 322 5.86 12.82 -21.81
N GLU A 323 6.43 13.78 -21.08
CA GLU A 323 7.85 14.10 -21.11
C GLU A 323 8.72 12.97 -20.56
N GLU A 324 8.26 12.24 -19.54
CA GLU A 324 8.96 11.07 -19.01
C GLU A 324 9.05 9.93 -20.03
N TYR A 325 7.98 9.68 -20.79
CA TYR A 325 7.94 8.62 -21.80
C TYR A 325 8.60 9.01 -23.12
N CYS A 326 8.47 10.28 -23.54
CA CYS A 326 8.85 10.72 -24.89
C CYS A 326 10.04 11.70 -24.90
N GLY A 327 10.37 12.33 -23.77
CA GLY A 327 11.43 13.34 -23.67
C GLY A 327 12.85 12.77 -23.79
N VAL A 328 13.04 11.47 -23.56
CA VAL A 328 14.34 10.80 -23.71
C VAL A 328 14.71 10.53 -25.19
N MET A 329 13.73 10.56 -26.09
CA MET A 329 13.94 10.35 -27.54
C MET A 329 14.86 11.42 -28.18
N MET A 330 15.18 12.49 -27.47
CA MET A 330 16.09 13.55 -27.91
C MET A 330 17.55 13.38 -27.45
N ARG A 331 17.92 12.27 -26.79
CA ARG A 331 19.32 11.99 -26.42
C ARG A 331 20.00 10.86 -27.19
N ASN A 332 19.23 9.98 -27.82
CA ASN A 332 19.74 8.80 -28.51
C ASN A 332 19.39 8.80 -30.01
N GLY A 333 19.09 9.96 -30.58
CA GLY A 333 18.65 10.13 -31.97
C GLY A 333 19.78 10.39 -32.97
N ASP A 334 21.00 10.58 -32.51
CA ASP A 334 22.15 10.97 -33.31
C ASP A 334 23.45 10.65 -32.55
N ASP A 335 24.36 9.92 -33.20
CA ASP A 335 25.76 9.61 -32.84
C ASP A 335 26.15 8.29 -32.13
N GLU A 336 25.51 7.15 -32.42
CA GLU A 336 26.24 5.87 -32.25
C GLU A 336 25.82 4.76 -33.21
N PHE A 337 25.87 5.01 -34.52
CA PHE A 337 26.01 3.95 -35.52
C PHE A 337 26.53 4.58 -36.81
N LEU A 338 27.86 4.64 -36.98
CA LEU A 338 28.61 4.59 -38.24
C LEU A 338 30.07 4.99 -37.98
N THR A 339 30.92 4.02 -37.64
CA THR A 339 32.31 3.88 -38.14
C THR A 339 32.88 2.53 -37.69
N VAL A 340 32.46 1.47 -38.36
CA VAL A 340 33.34 0.33 -38.63
C VAL A 340 33.32 0.15 -40.14
N ASN A 341 34.34 0.73 -40.79
CA ASN A 341 35.14 0.14 -41.87
C ASN A 341 36.22 1.13 -42.29
#